data_AF-A0A1C3WC65-F1
#
_entry.id   AF-A0A1C3WC65-F1
#
_cell.length_a   1.000
_cell.length_b   1.000
_cell.length_c   1.000
_cell.angle_alpha   90.00
_cell.angle_beta   90.00
_cell.angle_gamma   90.00
#
_symmetry.space_group_name_H-M   'P 1'
#
loop_
_entity.id
_entity.type
_entity.pdbx_description
1 polymer ?
#
loop_
_entity_poly.entity_id
_entity_poly.type
_entity_poly.pdbx_seq_one_letter_code
_entity_poly.pdbx_strand_id
1 'polypeptide(L)'
;MRFSLACFIATAVVAALQWLPFTGIFLMFLMAPLWSVVLINAGFLAMIFEATMGMVPRWAMVIPVVYFGGYYAEAVLQHLEVSREIATLESNPADRLKFDANDAVINVDLLGDEIGHDLIAFYHVPAVIRGGIGQDGLADVYRLKPECKLAWEGNSSTPSPNGFLRRSLNFDPCIAKHREVYSGPIVNIKSAEYGEKVTDTVEADRIVLTSPDRNQVTIDNGWYSPLSWFPMPIIGCGLNDEPPAWKCVAHFNRDRIPVLTPIDGVSGPAAAVARVLGLERKA
;
A
#
# COMPACT_ATOMS: atom_id res chain seq x y z
N MET A 1 -0.27 44.04 6.89
CA MET A 1 -0.78 42.69 7.22
C MET A 1 0.42 41.83 7.57
N ARG A 2 0.42 41.10 8.68
CA ARG A 2 1.55 40.22 9.05
C ARG A 2 1.62 39.05 8.08
N PHE A 3 2.84 38.60 7.76
CA PHE A 3 3.02 37.54 6.77
C PHE A 3 2.45 36.22 7.28
N SER A 4 2.66 35.90 8.56
CA SER A 4 2.08 34.71 9.19
C SER A 4 0.56 34.65 9.01
N LEU A 5 -0.13 35.75 9.35
CA LEU A 5 -1.58 35.90 9.23
C LEU A 5 -2.04 35.80 7.77
N ALA A 6 -1.29 36.36 6.82
CA ALA A 6 -1.60 36.26 5.40
C ALA A 6 -1.58 34.81 4.91
N CYS A 7 -0.62 34.00 5.35
CA CYS A 7 -0.56 32.58 5.00
C CYS A 7 -1.78 31.79 5.51
N PHE A 8 -2.18 32.00 6.77
CA PHE A 8 -3.34 31.32 7.34
C PHE A 8 -4.66 31.77 6.70
N ILE A 9 -4.81 33.07 6.44
CA ILE A 9 -5.99 33.59 5.74
C ILE A 9 -6.04 33.06 4.31
N ALA A 10 -4.92 33.05 3.59
CA ALA A 10 -4.88 32.47 2.24
C ALA A 10 -5.29 31.00 2.25
N THR A 11 -4.80 30.21 3.23
CA THR A 11 -5.20 28.80 3.39
C THR A 11 -6.70 28.67 3.64
N ALA A 12 -7.26 29.46 4.56
CA ALA A 12 -8.69 29.44 4.88
C ALA A 12 -9.56 29.84 3.68
N VAL A 13 -9.15 30.86 2.91
CA VAL A 13 -9.84 31.30 1.69
C VAL A 13 -9.81 30.21 0.63
N VAL A 14 -8.64 29.61 0.37
CA VAL A 14 -8.51 28.52 -0.61
C VAL A 14 -9.37 27.32 -0.20
N ALA A 15 -9.33 26.92 1.07
CA ALA A 15 -10.16 25.83 1.58
C ALA A 15 -11.67 26.13 1.44
N ALA A 16 -12.10 27.37 1.75
CA ALA A 16 -13.49 27.78 1.57
C ALA A 16 -13.91 27.78 0.10
N LEU A 17 -13.04 28.24 -0.81
CA LEU A 17 -13.29 28.19 -2.25
C LEU A 17 -13.36 26.75 -2.77
N GLN A 18 -12.62 25.81 -2.20
CA GLN A 18 -12.69 24.39 -2.57
C GLN A 18 -13.99 23.70 -2.11
N TRP A 19 -14.72 24.28 -1.17
CA TRP A 19 -16.01 23.72 -0.74
C TRP A 19 -17.06 23.74 -1.86
N LEU A 20 -16.98 24.72 -2.76
CA LEU A 20 -17.86 24.81 -3.92
C LEU A 20 -17.27 23.96 -5.06
N PRO A 21 -18.00 22.97 -5.62
CA PRO A 21 -17.46 22.07 -6.64
C PRO A 21 -16.92 22.79 -7.89
N PHE A 22 -17.59 23.87 -8.31
CA PHE A 22 -17.20 24.62 -9.51
C PHE A 22 -15.79 25.21 -9.39
N THR A 23 -15.52 25.96 -8.31
CA THR A 23 -14.18 26.52 -8.03
C THR A 23 -13.19 25.44 -7.59
N GLY A 24 -13.68 24.44 -6.86
CA GLY A 24 -12.90 23.31 -6.37
C GLY A 24 -12.20 22.51 -7.46
N ILE A 25 -12.87 22.23 -8.58
CA ILE A 25 -12.27 21.52 -9.72
C ILE A 25 -11.09 22.30 -10.30
N PHE A 26 -11.23 23.60 -10.55
CA PHE A 26 -10.12 24.43 -11.05
C PHE A 26 -8.96 24.48 -10.05
N LEU A 27 -9.27 24.59 -8.75
CA LEU A 27 -8.28 24.60 -7.69
C LEU A 27 -7.57 23.25 -7.56
N MET A 28 -8.25 22.13 -7.80
CA MET A 28 -7.64 20.79 -7.83
C MET A 28 -6.59 20.69 -8.93
N PHE A 29 -6.87 21.20 -10.14
CA PHE A 29 -5.88 21.27 -11.23
C PHE A 29 -4.67 22.16 -10.90
N LEU A 30 -4.84 23.15 -10.02
CA LEU A 30 -3.75 23.99 -9.50
C LEU A 30 -3.04 23.39 -8.28
N MET A 31 -3.35 22.14 -7.93
CA MET A 31 -2.85 21.46 -6.73
C MET A 31 -3.09 22.23 -5.43
N ALA A 32 -4.19 22.99 -5.37
CA ALA A 32 -4.55 23.78 -4.20
C ALA A 32 -4.61 22.99 -2.87
N PRO A 33 -4.96 21.68 -2.84
CA PRO A 33 -4.85 20.91 -1.59
C PRO A 33 -3.42 20.91 -1.00
N LEU A 34 -2.38 20.92 -1.85
CA LEU A 34 -0.98 20.98 -1.41
C LEU A 34 -0.55 22.38 -0.97
N TRP A 35 -1.30 23.43 -1.31
CA TRP A 35 -0.95 24.78 -0.87
C TRP A 35 -1.05 24.91 0.64
N SER A 36 -1.98 24.19 1.28
CA SER A 36 -2.12 24.15 2.73
C SER A 36 -0.84 23.65 3.43
N VAL A 37 -0.14 22.67 2.86
CA VAL A 37 1.16 22.20 3.35
C VAL A 37 2.18 23.35 3.39
N VAL A 38 2.31 24.09 2.30
CA VAL A 38 3.29 25.18 2.20
C VAL A 38 2.89 26.37 3.08
N LEU A 39 1.63 26.81 2.98
CA LEU A 39 1.14 28.02 3.65
C LEU A 39 1.05 27.86 5.16
N ILE A 40 0.59 26.71 5.68
CA ILE A 40 0.50 26.51 7.13
C ILE A 40 1.90 26.46 7.74
N ASN A 41 2.81 25.68 7.15
CA ASN A 41 4.19 25.59 7.64
C ASN A 41 4.93 26.94 7.54
N ALA A 42 4.80 27.65 6.41
CA ALA A 42 5.36 28.99 6.25
C ALA A 42 4.76 30.00 7.24
N GLY A 43 3.45 29.91 7.49
CA GLY A 43 2.75 30.75 8.46
C GLY A 43 3.26 30.55 9.88
N PHE A 44 3.51 29.29 10.28
CA PHE A 44 4.09 28.99 11.59
C PHE A 44 5.55 29.42 11.70
N LEU A 45 6.38 29.19 10.68
CA LEU A 45 7.77 29.66 10.67
C LEU A 45 7.85 31.19 10.76
N ALA A 46 6.99 31.88 10.00
CA ALA A 46 6.89 33.33 10.07
C ALA A 46 6.40 33.79 11.45
N MET A 47 5.47 33.08 12.09
CA MET A 47 5.01 33.41 13.44
C MET A 47 6.15 33.34 14.47
N ILE A 48 7.02 32.33 14.38
CA ILE A 48 8.22 32.24 15.24
C ILE A 48 9.10 33.47 15.03
N PHE A 49 9.41 33.81 13.78
CA PHE A 49 10.25 34.96 13.45
C PHE A 49 9.64 36.30 13.87
N GLU A 50 8.34 36.49 13.65
CA GLU A 50 7.64 37.69 14.07
C GLU A 50 7.58 37.82 15.59
N ALA A 51 7.46 36.72 16.33
CA ALA A 51 7.50 36.72 17.78
C ALA A 51 8.92 36.98 18.33
N THR A 52 9.98 36.47 17.69
CA THR A 52 11.38 36.72 18.11
C THR A 52 11.78 38.18 17.87
N MET A 53 11.30 38.78 16.77
CA MET A 53 11.48 40.20 16.47
C MET A 53 10.60 41.14 17.31
N GLY A 54 9.72 40.60 18.17
CA GLY A 54 8.79 41.41 18.97
C GLY A 54 7.67 42.06 18.17
N MET A 55 7.47 41.64 16.91
CA MET A 55 6.32 42.07 16.10
C MET A 55 5.02 41.44 16.61
N VAL A 56 5.07 40.21 17.14
CA VAL A 56 3.96 39.50 17.79
C VAL A 56 4.33 39.27 19.26
N PRO A 57 3.37 39.21 20.21
CA PRO A 57 3.67 38.80 21.58
C PRO A 57 4.43 37.47 21.64
N ARG A 58 5.48 37.40 22.48
CA ARG A 58 6.35 36.22 22.57
C ARG A 58 5.63 34.92 22.90
N TRP A 59 4.51 34.99 23.63
CA TRP A 59 3.70 33.82 23.95
C TRP A 59 3.11 33.15 22.69
N ALA A 60 2.98 33.87 21.57
CA ALA A 60 2.50 33.29 20.32
C ALA A 60 3.40 32.16 19.80
N MET A 61 4.68 32.08 20.22
CA MET A 61 5.57 30.95 19.93
C MET A 61 5.06 29.62 20.49
N VAL A 62 4.19 29.63 21.50
CA VAL A 62 3.59 28.40 22.04
C VAL A 62 2.81 27.65 20.94
N ILE A 63 2.15 28.37 20.03
CA ILE A 63 1.33 27.76 18.98
C ILE A 63 2.17 26.88 18.02
N PRO A 64 3.22 27.41 17.34
CA PRO A 64 4.07 26.57 16.49
C PRO A 64 4.81 25.49 17.29
N VAL A 65 5.22 25.75 18.53
CA VAL A 65 5.86 24.75 19.38
C VAL A 65 4.92 23.57 19.66
N VAL A 66 3.65 23.82 19.98
CA VAL A 66 2.65 22.77 20.17
C VAL A 66 2.34 22.06 18.85
N TYR A 67 2.21 22.79 17.75
CA TYR A 67 1.94 22.21 16.43
C TYR A 67 3.04 21.24 15.99
N PHE A 68 4.29 21.70 15.93
CA PHE A 68 5.43 20.87 15.52
C PHE A 68 5.76 19.82 16.58
N GLY A 69 5.80 20.20 17.86
CA GLY A 69 6.13 19.30 18.95
C GLY A 69 5.14 18.15 19.09
N GLY A 70 3.84 18.44 19.04
CA GLY A 70 2.79 17.42 19.07
C GLY A 70 2.85 16.51 17.84
N TYR A 71 3.02 17.09 16.66
CA TYR A 71 3.13 16.32 15.42
C TYR A 71 4.33 15.34 15.45
N TYR A 72 5.52 15.82 15.78
CA TYR A 72 6.73 14.98 15.79
C TYR A 72 6.68 13.92 16.88
N ALA A 73 6.07 14.21 18.04
CA ALA A 73 5.88 13.21 19.09
C ALA A 73 5.03 12.03 18.58
N GLU A 74 3.89 12.32 17.95
CA GLU A 74 3.01 11.29 17.36
C GLU A 74 3.69 10.53 16.21
N ALA A 75 4.38 11.25 15.32
CA ALA A 75 5.09 10.62 14.20
C ALA A 75 6.19 9.65 14.70
N VAL A 76 6.95 10.03 15.73
CA VAL A 76 7.98 9.16 16.34
C VAL A 76 7.34 7.93 16.98
N LEU A 77 6.26 8.10 17.74
CA LEU A 77 5.59 6.98 18.40
C LEU A 77 5.08 5.95 17.38
N GLN A 78 4.42 6.41 16.31
CA GLN A 78 3.91 5.54 15.24
C GLN A 78 5.05 4.82 14.52
N HIS A 79 6.15 5.50 14.20
CA HIS A 79 7.30 4.85 13.55
C HIS A 79 8.00 3.82 14.44
N LEU A 80 8.07 4.07 15.75
CA LEU A 80 8.61 3.09 16.71
C LEU A 80 7.72 1.86 16.84
N GLU A 81 6.40 2.03 16.85
CA GLU A 81 5.42 0.93 16.86
C GLU A 81 5.57 0.07 15.61
N VAL A 82 5.54 0.68 14.43
CA VAL A 82 5.74 0.00 13.13
C VAL A 82 7.07 -0.75 13.09
N SER A 83 8.15 -0.13 13.54
CA SER A 83 9.48 -0.78 13.56
C SER A 83 9.52 -2.00 14.48
N ARG A 84 8.82 -1.96 15.61
CA ARG A 84 8.73 -3.10 16.54
C ARG A 84 7.91 -4.24 15.96
N GLU A 85 6.80 -3.93 15.30
CA GLU A 85 5.97 -4.95 14.65
C GLU A 85 6.73 -5.64 13.51
N ILE A 86 7.37 -4.86 12.63
CA ILE A 86 8.20 -5.41 11.55
C ILE A 86 9.32 -6.29 12.12
N ALA A 87 10.03 -5.83 13.17
CA ALA A 87 11.08 -6.63 13.81
C ALA A 87 10.53 -7.93 14.42
N THR A 88 9.32 -7.90 14.99
CA THR A 88 8.66 -9.08 15.55
C THR A 88 8.32 -10.09 14.44
N LEU A 89 7.75 -9.61 13.33
CA LEU A 89 7.44 -10.41 12.14
C LEU A 89 8.69 -11.00 11.49
N GLU A 90 9.80 -10.27 11.48
CA GLU A 90 11.08 -10.77 10.95
C GLU A 90 11.71 -11.81 11.89
N SER A 91 11.59 -11.63 13.20
CA SER A 91 12.21 -12.49 14.23
C SER A 91 11.47 -13.81 14.46
N ASN A 92 10.19 -13.88 14.12
CA ASN A 92 9.41 -15.10 14.15
C ASN A 92 9.40 -15.65 12.71
N PRO A 93 10.35 -16.52 12.32
CA PRO A 93 10.34 -17.11 11.00
C PRO A 93 9.02 -17.86 10.88
N ALA A 94 8.05 -17.26 10.20
CA ALA A 94 6.71 -17.78 10.04
C ALA A 94 6.83 -19.28 9.80
N ASP A 95 6.21 -20.08 10.66
CA ASP A 95 6.24 -21.54 10.60
C ASP A 95 6.00 -21.93 9.15
N ARG A 96 7.07 -22.36 8.48
CA ARG A 96 7.06 -22.56 7.04
C ARG A 96 5.99 -23.61 6.77
N LEU A 97 4.98 -23.22 6.01
CA LEU A 97 4.01 -24.19 5.53
C LEU A 97 4.81 -25.19 4.70
N LYS A 98 4.74 -26.48 5.02
CA LYS A 98 5.42 -27.49 4.20
C LYS A 98 4.81 -27.46 2.81
N PHE A 99 5.55 -26.91 1.87
CA PHE A 99 5.17 -26.81 0.46
C PHE A 99 6.33 -27.33 -0.39
N ASP A 100 6.03 -28.29 -1.26
CA ASP A 100 6.93 -28.72 -2.31
C ASP A 100 6.32 -28.31 -3.65
N ALA A 101 7.01 -27.42 -4.37
CA ALA A 101 6.55 -26.88 -5.64
C ALA A 101 6.41 -27.97 -6.72
N ASN A 102 7.07 -29.12 -6.57
CA ASN A 102 6.99 -30.21 -7.55
C ASN A 102 5.76 -31.10 -7.33
N ASP A 103 5.28 -31.21 -6.10
CA ASP A 103 4.20 -32.12 -5.72
C ASP A 103 2.86 -31.39 -5.52
N ALA A 104 2.89 -30.11 -5.16
CA ALA A 104 1.70 -29.33 -4.83
C ALA A 104 1.47 -28.14 -5.78
N VAL A 105 0.21 -27.84 -6.05
CA VAL A 105 -0.21 -26.66 -6.83
C VAL A 105 -0.84 -25.61 -5.93
N ILE A 106 -0.60 -24.35 -6.27
CA ILE A 106 -1.17 -23.21 -5.56
C ILE A 106 -2.49 -22.84 -6.21
N ASN A 107 -3.57 -22.78 -5.43
CA ASN A 107 -4.86 -22.25 -5.86
C ASN A 107 -5.05 -20.82 -5.33
N VAL A 108 -5.17 -19.85 -6.22
CA VAL A 108 -5.47 -18.45 -5.86
C VAL A 108 -6.96 -18.17 -6.09
N ASP A 109 -7.56 -17.36 -5.21
CA ASP A 109 -8.86 -16.79 -5.48
C ASP A 109 -8.81 -15.74 -6.60
N LEU A 110 -9.97 -15.19 -6.97
CA LEU A 110 -10.08 -14.22 -8.06
C LEU A 110 -9.37 -12.89 -7.79
N LEU A 111 -9.16 -12.54 -6.51
CA LEU A 111 -8.47 -11.32 -6.10
C LEU A 111 -6.95 -11.53 -6.07
N GLY A 112 -6.49 -12.77 -5.86
CA GLY A 112 -5.10 -13.19 -5.84
C GLY A 112 -4.46 -13.44 -7.21
N ASP A 113 -5.06 -12.97 -8.31
CA ASP A 113 -4.50 -13.13 -9.67
C ASP A 113 -3.06 -12.60 -9.78
N GLU A 114 -2.79 -11.44 -9.17
CA GLU A 114 -1.47 -10.83 -9.17
C GLU A 114 -0.45 -11.65 -8.38
N ILE A 115 -0.90 -12.28 -7.27
CA ILE A 115 -0.09 -13.20 -6.47
C ILE A 115 0.27 -14.42 -7.32
N GLY A 116 -0.72 -15.05 -7.95
CA GLY A 116 -0.51 -16.23 -8.77
C GLY A 116 0.42 -15.97 -9.96
N HIS A 117 0.23 -14.82 -10.61
CA HIS A 117 1.08 -14.35 -11.70
C HIS A 117 2.55 -14.24 -11.25
N ASP A 118 2.80 -13.48 -10.18
CA ASP A 118 4.15 -13.20 -9.71
C ASP A 118 4.83 -14.46 -9.15
N LEU A 119 4.07 -15.40 -8.57
CA LEU A 119 4.60 -16.71 -8.14
C LEU A 119 5.11 -17.56 -9.31
N ILE A 120 4.36 -17.64 -10.40
CA ILE A 120 4.78 -18.35 -11.62
C ILE A 120 5.99 -17.65 -12.25
N ALA A 121 5.90 -16.33 -12.38
CA ALA A 121 6.92 -15.55 -13.08
C ALA A 121 8.24 -15.54 -12.28
N PHE A 122 8.18 -15.44 -10.95
CA PHE A 122 9.33 -15.04 -10.14
C PHE A 122 9.80 -16.07 -9.10
N TYR A 123 9.01 -17.10 -8.76
CA TYR A 123 9.31 -18.01 -7.63
C TYR A 123 9.30 -19.50 -7.99
N HIS A 124 9.55 -19.84 -9.27
CA HIS A 124 9.61 -21.24 -9.76
C HIS A 124 8.35 -22.08 -9.48
N VAL A 125 7.20 -21.44 -9.31
CA VAL A 125 5.94 -22.17 -9.16
C VAL A 125 5.53 -22.71 -10.54
N PRO A 126 5.47 -24.03 -10.76
CA PRO A 126 5.27 -24.59 -12.09
C PRO A 126 3.84 -24.38 -12.60
N ALA A 127 2.88 -24.32 -11.68
CA ALA A 127 1.47 -24.13 -12.01
C ALA A 127 0.70 -23.43 -10.88
N VAL A 128 -0.29 -22.62 -11.27
CA VAL A 128 -1.28 -22.03 -10.36
C VAL A 128 -2.69 -22.33 -10.87
N ILE A 129 -3.59 -22.72 -9.97
CA ILE A 129 -5.02 -22.84 -10.24
C ILE A 129 -5.69 -21.52 -9.87
N ARG A 130 -6.65 -21.08 -10.68
CA ARG A 130 -7.45 -19.89 -10.41
C ARG A 130 -8.89 -20.27 -10.09
N GLY A 131 -9.42 -19.82 -8.96
CA GLY A 131 -10.83 -19.95 -8.61
C GLY A 131 -11.26 -21.36 -8.18
N GLY A 132 -10.32 -22.26 -7.87
CA GLY A 132 -10.58 -23.62 -7.40
C GLY A 132 -10.89 -24.64 -8.49
N ILE A 133 -11.39 -25.81 -8.06
CA ILE A 133 -11.80 -26.90 -8.93
C ILE A 133 -13.30 -26.79 -9.18
N GLY A 134 -13.71 -26.85 -10.46
CA GLY A 134 -15.11 -26.86 -10.86
C GLY A 134 -15.85 -28.12 -10.38
N GLN A 135 -17.19 -28.08 -10.44
CA GLN A 135 -18.03 -29.24 -10.09
C GLN A 135 -17.80 -30.45 -11.01
N ASP A 136 -17.25 -30.20 -12.20
CA ASP A 136 -16.84 -31.21 -13.18
C ASP A 136 -15.47 -31.84 -12.88
N GLY A 137 -14.80 -31.42 -11.80
CA GLY A 137 -13.45 -31.88 -11.44
C GLY A 137 -12.34 -31.26 -12.28
N LEU A 138 -12.65 -30.28 -13.15
CA LEU A 138 -11.67 -29.56 -13.96
C LEU A 138 -11.21 -28.29 -13.25
N ALA A 139 -9.93 -27.97 -13.39
CA ALA A 139 -9.33 -26.74 -12.89
C ALA A 139 -8.77 -25.91 -14.06
N ASP A 140 -8.85 -24.58 -13.92
CA ASP A 140 -8.15 -23.65 -14.80
C ASP A 140 -6.71 -23.48 -14.29
N VAL A 141 -5.78 -24.19 -14.92
CA VAL A 141 -4.37 -24.27 -14.56
C VAL A 141 -3.54 -23.33 -15.44
N TYR A 142 -2.76 -22.47 -14.82
CA TYR A 142 -1.90 -21.48 -15.46
C TYR A 142 -0.43 -21.90 -15.32
N ARG A 143 0.33 -21.85 -16.42
CA ARG A 143 1.74 -22.25 -16.47
C ARG A 143 2.56 -21.27 -17.31
N LEU A 144 3.84 -21.13 -16.98
CA LEU A 144 4.77 -20.41 -17.84
C LEU A 144 5.02 -21.22 -19.13
N LYS A 145 4.89 -20.56 -20.29
CA LYS A 145 5.22 -21.17 -21.59
C LYS A 145 6.73 -21.43 -21.69
N PRO A 146 7.16 -22.57 -22.26
CA PRO A 146 8.58 -22.90 -22.36
C PRO A 146 9.34 -21.95 -23.30
N GLU A 147 8.67 -21.33 -24.28
CA GLU A 147 9.31 -20.36 -25.17
C GLU A 147 9.62 -19.03 -24.47
N CYS A 148 8.96 -18.74 -23.35
CA CYS A 148 9.14 -17.50 -22.63
C CYS A 148 10.39 -17.56 -21.76
N LYS A 149 11.47 -16.99 -22.29
CA LYS A 149 12.57 -16.50 -21.48
C LYS A 149 12.09 -15.21 -20.83
N LEU A 150 11.86 -15.24 -19.52
CA LEU A 150 11.66 -14.02 -18.75
C LEU A 150 12.93 -13.17 -18.94
N ALA A 151 12.85 -12.13 -19.77
CA ALA A 151 13.95 -11.23 -20.02
C ALA A 151 14.08 -10.30 -18.81
N TRP A 152 14.84 -10.74 -17.81
CA TRP A 152 15.00 -10.08 -16.50
C TRP A 152 16.08 -9.00 -16.44
N GLU A 153 16.73 -8.64 -17.55
CA GLU A 153 17.87 -7.69 -17.52
C GLU A 153 17.51 -6.23 -17.85
N GLY A 154 16.22 -5.92 -17.99
CA GLY A 154 15.80 -4.52 -18.05
C GLY A 154 15.76 -3.95 -16.65
N ASN A 155 16.79 -3.15 -16.27
CA ASN A 155 16.72 -2.17 -15.18
C ASN A 155 15.27 -1.79 -14.93
N SER A 156 14.79 -1.97 -13.69
CA SER A 156 13.46 -1.57 -13.25
C SER A 156 13.21 -0.10 -13.60
N SER A 157 12.82 0.15 -14.84
CA SER A 157 12.36 1.42 -15.34
C SER A 157 11.02 1.55 -14.65
N THR A 158 11.08 2.31 -13.56
CA THR A 158 10.01 3.09 -12.95
C THR A 158 8.61 2.57 -13.30
N PRO A 159 7.83 2.06 -12.33
CA PRO A 159 6.46 1.62 -12.59
C PRO A 159 5.79 2.65 -13.49
N SER A 160 5.41 2.23 -14.70
CA SER A 160 4.83 3.13 -15.71
C SER A 160 3.70 3.90 -15.02
N PRO A 161 3.81 5.23 -14.85
CA PRO A 161 2.90 5.97 -13.98
C PRO A 161 1.43 5.88 -14.44
N ASN A 162 1.19 5.48 -15.69
CA ASN A 162 -0.12 5.49 -16.33
C ASN A 162 -0.53 4.12 -16.91
N GLY A 163 0.19 3.04 -16.60
CA GLY A 163 -0.13 1.70 -17.10
C GLY A 163 -0.77 0.83 -16.04
N PHE A 164 -2.10 0.89 -15.91
CA PHE A 164 -2.92 -0.16 -15.27
C PHE A 164 -2.88 -1.48 -16.06
N LEU A 165 -1.69 -1.96 -16.43
CA LEU A 165 -1.51 -3.34 -16.81
C LEU A 165 -1.63 -4.14 -15.51
N ARG A 166 -2.87 -4.42 -15.11
CA ARG A 166 -3.17 -5.42 -14.08
C ARG A 166 -2.39 -6.68 -14.47
N ARG A 167 -1.47 -7.09 -13.60
CA ARG A 167 -0.71 -8.34 -13.73
C ARG A 167 -1.67 -9.51 -13.49
N SER A 168 -2.57 -9.76 -14.42
CA SER A 168 -3.48 -10.90 -14.35
C SER A 168 -2.88 -12.06 -15.10
N LEU A 169 -3.06 -13.25 -14.54
CA LEU A 169 -2.82 -14.54 -15.19
C LEU A 169 -3.39 -14.64 -16.61
N ASN A 170 -4.44 -13.89 -16.95
CA ASN A 170 -5.08 -13.92 -18.27
C ASN A 170 -4.46 -12.95 -19.30
N PHE A 171 -3.73 -11.93 -18.85
CA PHE A 171 -3.24 -10.87 -19.73
C PHE A 171 -1.75 -11.02 -20.07
N ASP A 172 -1.01 -11.85 -19.35
CA ASP A 172 0.39 -12.13 -19.69
C ASP A 172 0.48 -13.14 -20.85
N PRO A 173 1.05 -12.77 -22.01
CA PRO A 173 1.20 -13.68 -23.15
C PRO A 173 2.11 -14.89 -22.87
N CYS A 174 2.95 -14.81 -21.83
CA CYS A 174 3.85 -15.87 -21.40
C CYS A 174 3.22 -16.89 -20.45
N ILE A 175 2.01 -16.63 -19.96
CA ILE A 175 1.27 -17.59 -19.13
C ILE A 175 0.21 -18.25 -19.99
N ALA A 176 0.26 -19.58 -20.10
CA ALA A 176 -0.74 -20.37 -20.80
C ALA A 176 -1.80 -20.89 -19.82
N LYS A 177 -3.06 -20.78 -20.22
CA LYS A 177 -4.20 -21.36 -19.51
C LYS A 177 -4.53 -22.73 -20.10
N HIS A 178 -4.63 -23.74 -19.25
CA HIS A 178 -5.06 -25.10 -19.57
C HIS A 178 -6.22 -25.49 -18.66
N ARG A 179 -7.19 -26.24 -19.19
CA ARG A 179 -8.27 -26.83 -18.39
C ARG A 179 -8.05 -28.32 -18.30
N GLU A 180 -7.79 -28.82 -17.10
CA GLU A 180 -7.39 -30.21 -16.88
C GLU A 180 -7.89 -30.73 -15.52
N VAL A 181 -7.90 -32.05 -15.36
CA VAL A 181 -8.23 -32.71 -14.09
C VAL A 181 -6.98 -32.67 -13.21
N TYR A 182 -7.12 -32.14 -11.99
CA TYR A 182 -6.03 -32.10 -11.01
C TYR A 182 -6.45 -32.83 -9.73
N SER A 183 -5.62 -33.79 -9.28
CA SER A 183 -5.88 -34.62 -8.10
C SER A 183 -4.78 -34.55 -7.04
N GLY A 184 -3.76 -33.71 -7.24
CA GLY A 184 -2.66 -33.54 -6.30
C GLY A 184 -3.00 -32.66 -5.09
N PRO A 185 -2.06 -32.49 -4.14
CA PRO A 185 -2.21 -31.59 -3.01
C PRO A 185 -2.31 -30.12 -3.46
N ILE A 186 -3.20 -29.36 -2.81
CA ILE A 186 -3.48 -27.96 -3.15
C ILE A 186 -3.22 -27.06 -1.93
N VAL A 187 -2.41 -26.02 -2.11
CA VAL A 187 -2.33 -24.90 -1.17
C VAL A 187 -3.30 -23.83 -1.63
N ASN A 188 -4.26 -23.46 -0.79
CA ASN A 188 -5.23 -22.41 -1.12
C ASN A 188 -4.74 -21.08 -0.57
N ILE A 189 -4.66 -20.07 -1.44
CA ILE A 189 -4.43 -18.68 -1.11
C ILE A 189 -5.74 -17.95 -1.28
N LYS A 190 -6.25 -17.45 -0.16
CA LYS A 190 -7.41 -16.55 -0.16
C LYS A 190 -6.95 -15.17 0.29
N SER A 191 -7.19 -14.16 -0.54
CA SER A 191 -7.19 -12.79 -0.07
C SER A 191 -8.45 -12.66 0.78
N ALA A 192 -8.28 -12.51 2.09
CA ALA A 192 -9.40 -12.20 2.96
C ALA A 192 -10.03 -10.90 2.47
N GLU A 193 -11.36 -10.87 2.46
CA GLU A 193 -12.14 -9.66 2.22
C GLU A 193 -11.67 -8.58 3.20
N TYR A 194 -11.57 -7.33 2.70
CA TYR A 194 -11.07 -6.14 3.39
C TYR A 194 -11.30 -6.23 4.90
N GLY A 195 -10.23 -6.47 5.65
CA GLY A 195 -10.32 -6.63 7.09
C GLY A 195 -10.97 -5.40 7.70
N GLU A 196 -11.86 -5.60 8.67
CA GLU A 196 -12.30 -4.53 9.56
C GLU A 196 -11.06 -3.81 10.10
N LYS A 197 -11.00 -2.47 9.96
CA LYS A 197 -9.86 -1.66 10.40
C LYS A 197 -9.50 -2.03 11.84
N VAL A 198 -8.39 -2.75 12.02
CA VAL A 198 -7.94 -3.22 13.34
C VAL A 198 -7.48 -2.02 14.18
N THR A 199 -6.90 -1.02 13.52
CA THR A 199 -6.53 0.30 14.08
C THR A 199 -6.55 1.37 12.98
N ASP A 200 -6.54 2.66 13.35
CA ASP A 200 -6.43 3.78 12.39
C ASP A 200 -5.08 3.82 11.64
N THR A 201 -4.11 3.01 12.05
CA THR A 201 -2.73 2.98 11.51
C THR A 201 -2.46 1.82 10.56
N VAL A 202 -3.27 0.76 10.60
CA VAL A 202 -3.05 -0.49 9.84
C VAL A 202 -4.24 -0.75 8.92
N GLU A 203 -4.02 -0.55 7.63
CA GLU A 203 -4.88 -1.06 6.58
C GLU A 203 -4.18 -2.30 6.00
N ALA A 204 -4.51 -3.46 6.58
CA ALA A 204 -3.92 -4.73 6.20
C ALA A 204 -4.98 -5.63 5.56
N ASP A 205 -4.74 -5.98 4.30
CA ASP A 205 -5.39 -7.12 3.67
C ASP A 205 -4.76 -8.40 4.24
N ARG A 206 -5.58 -9.33 4.72
CA ARG A 206 -5.05 -10.59 5.24
C ARG A 206 -5.00 -11.61 4.11
N ILE A 207 -3.85 -12.23 3.90
CA ILE A 207 -3.73 -13.38 3.01
C ILE A 207 -3.77 -14.64 3.86
N VAL A 208 -4.76 -15.50 3.64
CA VAL A 208 -4.88 -16.77 4.34
C VAL A 208 -4.38 -17.87 3.42
N LEU A 209 -3.31 -18.54 3.83
CA LEU A 209 -2.78 -19.73 3.20
C LEU A 209 -3.32 -20.94 3.94
N THR A 210 -3.90 -21.89 3.21
CA THR A 210 -4.38 -23.16 3.76
C THR A 210 -3.61 -24.30 3.12
N SER A 211 -2.90 -25.08 3.92
CA SER A 211 -2.16 -26.26 3.47
C SER A 211 -3.12 -27.39 3.07
N PRO A 212 -2.63 -28.41 2.33
CA PRO A 212 -3.39 -29.62 2.05
C PRO A 212 -3.90 -30.31 3.34
N ASP A 213 -3.11 -30.24 4.41
CA ASP A 213 -3.43 -30.78 5.74
C ASP A 213 -4.43 -29.91 6.54
N ARG A 214 -4.95 -28.84 5.93
CA ARG A 214 -5.84 -27.83 6.54
C ARG A 214 -5.20 -26.96 7.62
N ASN A 215 -3.88 -26.98 7.75
CA ASN A 215 -3.19 -25.98 8.58
C ASN A 215 -3.30 -24.63 7.89
N GLN A 216 -3.59 -23.58 8.65
CA GLN A 216 -3.74 -22.23 8.11
C GLN A 216 -2.66 -21.32 8.66
N VAL A 217 -2.10 -20.50 7.77
CA VAL A 217 -1.20 -19.41 8.12
C VAL A 217 -1.80 -18.14 7.55
N THR A 218 -1.97 -17.14 8.39
CA THR A 218 -2.42 -15.81 7.98
C THR A 218 -1.20 -14.90 7.86
N ILE A 219 -1.08 -14.24 6.72
CA ILE A 219 -0.09 -13.21 6.48
C ILE A 219 -0.81 -11.88 6.44
N ASP A 220 -0.37 -10.93 7.26
CA ASP A 220 -0.80 -9.55 7.11
C ASP A 220 -0.07 -8.95 5.90
N ASN A 221 -0.82 -8.65 4.85
CA ASN A 221 -0.34 -8.00 3.64
C ASN A 221 -0.93 -6.59 3.58
N GLY A 222 -0.09 -5.57 3.69
CA GLY A 222 -0.60 -4.22 3.64
C GLY A 222 0.48 -3.21 3.90
N TRP A 223 0.03 -2.04 4.34
CA TRP A 223 0.89 -0.90 4.60
C TRP A 223 0.56 -0.35 5.97
N TYR A 224 1.60 -0.13 6.75
CA TYR A 224 1.53 0.80 7.86
C TYR A 224 1.44 2.20 7.31
N SER A 225 0.55 3.00 7.88
CA SER A 225 0.34 4.38 7.48
C SER A 225 0.71 5.38 8.60
N PRO A 226 1.97 5.40 9.08
CA PRO A 226 2.37 6.37 10.10
C PRO A 226 2.34 7.80 9.54
N LEU A 227 2.19 8.80 10.39
CA LEU A 227 2.36 10.21 10.00
C LEU A 227 3.72 10.41 9.34
N SER A 228 3.76 11.15 8.23
CA SER A 228 5.03 11.44 7.55
C SER A 228 6.03 12.15 8.49
N TRP A 229 7.33 11.99 8.26
CA TRP A 229 8.34 12.71 9.05
C TRP A 229 8.22 14.23 8.96
N PHE A 230 7.68 14.77 7.87
CA PHE A 230 7.41 16.20 7.73
C PHE A 230 5.90 16.48 7.86
N PRO A 231 5.46 17.47 8.67
CA PRO A 231 4.06 17.82 8.81
C PRO A 231 3.47 18.35 7.51
N MET A 232 2.65 17.51 6.89
CA MET A 232 1.95 17.81 5.65
C MET A 232 0.44 17.83 5.90
N PRO A 233 -0.12 18.93 6.46
CA PRO A 233 -1.56 19.07 6.57
C PRO A 233 -2.12 19.23 5.15
N ILE A 234 -2.81 18.21 4.64
CA ILE A 234 -3.51 18.25 3.36
C ILE A 234 -4.95 18.62 3.67
N ILE A 235 -5.32 19.84 3.27
CA ILE A 235 -6.68 20.36 3.36
C ILE A 235 -7.17 20.60 1.94
N GLY A 236 -8.21 19.89 1.55
CA GLY A 236 -8.88 20.19 0.29
C GLY A 236 -10.00 19.24 -0.04
N CYS A 237 -10.61 19.47 -1.20
CA CYS A 237 -11.73 18.68 -1.68
C CYS A 237 -11.40 18.09 -3.05
N GLY A 238 -11.96 16.92 -3.32
CA GLY A 238 -11.80 16.23 -4.59
C GLY A 238 -13.03 15.40 -4.94
N LEU A 239 -13.11 15.00 -6.20
CA LEU A 239 -14.10 14.02 -6.65
C LEU A 239 -13.64 12.63 -6.19
N ASN A 240 -14.45 11.97 -5.37
CA ASN A 240 -14.24 10.57 -4.99
C ASN A 240 -15.25 9.72 -5.76
N ASP A 241 -14.81 8.64 -6.40
CA ASP A 241 -15.60 7.86 -7.36
C ASP A 241 -16.56 6.85 -6.71
N GLU A 242 -16.48 6.60 -5.39
CA GLU A 242 -17.28 5.56 -4.71
C GLU A 242 -17.91 6.04 -3.38
N PRO A 243 -19.21 6.43 -3.38
CA PRO A 243 -19.99 6.91 -4.53
C PRO A 243 -19.47 8.26 -5.04
N PRO A 244 -19.72 8.61 -6.34
CA PRO A 244 -19.29 9.88 -6.95
C PRO A 244 -19.76 11.09 -6.14
N ALA A 245 -18.86 11.71 -5.40
CA ALA A 245 -19.17 12.84 -4.54
C ALA A 245 -17.99 13.79 -4.38
N TRP A 246 -18.29 15.09 -4.29
CA TRP A 246 -17.34 16.10 -3.87
C TRP A 246 -17.12 15.98 -2.36
N LYS A 247 -15.99 15.39 -1.97
CA LYS A 247 -15.66 15.15 -0.56
C LYS A 247 -14.46 16.02 -0.17
N CYS A 248 -14.57 16.67 0.97
CA CYS A 248 -13.50 17.46 1.57
C CYS A 248 -12.81 16.65 2.67
N VAL A 249 -11.49 16.77 2.75
CA VAL A 249 -10.66 16.12 3.76
C VAL A 249 -9.71 17.14 4.37
N ALA A 250 -9.44 16.97 5.65
CA ALA A 250 -8.41 17.67 6.38
C ALA A 250 -7.67 16.64 7.24
N HIS A 251 -6.52 16.19 6.74
CA HIS A 251 -5.72 15.16 7.40
C HIS A 251 -4.24 15.47 7.19
N PHE A 252 -3.38 14.85 7.99
CA PHE A 252 -1.96 14.86 7.70
C PHE A 252 -1.61 13.75 6.71
N ASN A 253 -0.71 14.05 5.78
CA ASN A 253 -0.14 13.02 4.94
C ASN A 253 0.52 11.95 5.80
N ARG A 254 0.38 10.70 5.36
CA ARG A 254 0.94 9.53 6.02
C ARG A 254 1.92 8.87 5.05
N ASP A 255 3.03 8.38 5.59
CA ASP A 255 3.95 7.52 4.84
C ASP A 255 3.28 6.16 4.62
N ARG A 256 3.79 5.38 3.66
CA ARG A 256 3.33 4.02 3.41
C ARG A 256 4.52 3.08 3.57
N ILE A 257 4.57 2.39 4.71
CA ILE A 257 5.61 1.42 5.00
C ILE A 257 5.02 0.03 4.78
N PRO A 258 5.52 -0.77 3.81
CA PRO A 258 4.98 -2.10 3.58
C PRO A 258 5.21 -2.97 4.83
N VAL A 259 4.21 -3.78 5.20
CA VAL A 259 4.32 -4.70 6.35
C VAL A 259 5.49 -5.68 6.14
N LEU A 260 5.75 -6.04 4.89
CA LEU A 260 6.85 -6.92 4.52
C LEU A 260 7.87 -6.18 3.67
N THR A 261 9.08 -6.05 4.23
CA THR A 261 10.25 -5.51 3.55
C THR A 261 10.70 -6.49 2.46
N PRO A 262 10.84 -6.04 1.21
CA PRO A 262 11.33 -6.90 0.15
C PRO A 262 12.80 -7.27 0.41
N ILE A 263 13.09 -8.56 0.60
CA ILE A 263 14.46 -9.05 0.81
C ILE A 263 15.32 -8.82 -0.45
N ASP A 264 14.71 -8.83 -1.64
CA ASP A 264 15.43 -8.77 -2.93
C ASP A 264 14.85 -7.74 -3.92
N GLY A 265 14.16 -6.70 -3.44
CA GLY A 265 13.56 -5.65 -4.30
C GLY A 265 12.26 -6.03 -5.01
N VAL A 266 11.70 -7.23 -4.79
CA VAL A 266 10.33 -7.59 -5.17
C VAL A 266 9.43 -7.39 -3.95
N SER A 267 8.78 -6.24 -3.87
CA SER A 267 7.78 -5.94 -2.85
C SER A 267 6.41 -6.45 -3.29
N GLY A 268 5.63 -6.99 -2.35
CA GLY A 268 4.22 -7.26 -2.57
C GLY A 268 3.75 -8.60 -2.00
N PRO A 269 2.44 -8.89 -2.17
CA PRO A 269 1.80 -10.06 -1.59
C PRO A 269 2.37 -11.39 -2.06
N ALA A 270 2.94 -11.46 -3.28
CA ALA A 270 3.58 -12.66 -3.78
C ALA A 270 4.89 -13.02 -3.05
N ALA A 271 5.72 -12.03 -2.71
CA ALA A 271 6.96 -12.24 -1.97
C ALA A 271 6.68 -12.72 -0.54
N ALA A 272 5.62 -12.17 0.06
CA ALA A 272 5.10 -12.59 1.36
C ALA A 272 4.73 -14.07 1.38
N VAL A 273 3.90 -14.47 0.42
CA VAL A 273 3.47 -15.86 0.22
C VAL A 273 4.68 -16.76 -0.04
N ALA A 274 5.57 -16.36 -0.96
CA ALA A 274 6.76 -17.13 -1.29
C ALA A 274 7.63 -17.41 -0.06
N ARG A 275 7.84 -16.40 0.81
CA ARG A 275 8.61 -16.56 2.05
C ARG A 275 7.99 -17.58 3.00
N VAL A 276 6.65 -17.56 3.17
CA VAL A 276 5.93 -18.53 4.02
C VAL A 276 5.96 -19.94 3.43
N LEU A 277 5.93 -20.06 2.11
CA LEU A 277 6.06 -21.33 1.38
C LEU A 277 7.52 -21.80 1.24
N GLY A 278 8.50 -21.01 1.66
CA GLY A 278 9.93 -21.34 1.52
C GLY A 278 10.42 -21.36 0.07
N LEU A 279 9.79 -20.58 -0.82
CA LEU A 279 10.15 -20.51 -2.23
C LEU A 279 11.33 -19.57 -2.48
N GLU A 280 12.24 -20.01 -3.33
CA GLU A 280 13.38 -19.22 -3.79
C GLU A 280 13.01 -18.47 -5.08
N ARG A 281 13.47 -17.21 -5.14
CA ARG A 281 13.28 -16.39 -6.33
C ARG A 281 14.13 -16.91 -7.49
N LYS A 282 13.60 -16.80 -8.70
CA LYS A 282 14.35 -16.99 -9.94
C LYS A 282 15.31 -15.82 -10.15
N ALA A 283 16.61 -16.14 -10.13
CA ALA A 283 17.69 -15.22 -10.46
C ALA A 283 17.64 -14.79 -11.94
#